data_AF-A0A1F5AGP4-F1
#
_entry.id   AF-A0A1F5AGP4-F1
#
_cell.length_a   1.000
_cell.length_b   1.000
_cell.length_c   1.000
_cell.angle_alpha   90.00
_cell.angle_beta   90.00
_cell.angle_gamma   90.00
#
_symmetry.space_group_name_H-M   'P 1'
#
loop_
_entity.id
_entity.type
_entity.pdbx_description
1 polymer ?
#
loop_
_entity_poly.entity_id
_entity_poly.type
_entity_poly.pdbx_seq_one_letter_code
_entity_poly.pdbx_strand_id
1 'polypeptide(L)'
;MRKKAKMIIAIILGFIAVLVIIAVLGYLAFNGRINREISALLSGAKSGPALVVTEEMLKDLPPPVQRYMTYSGVIGKTIPHTVRLRQVGRIRQDEKSAWMKLEAEEYYSTSPQAFIWKAFLPARKFPLTLGRDAYIKGQGSMLIKMLSLIPMVNAAGSEVDQGASFAEPARANSDRVVLWGTSP
;
A
#
# COMPACT_ATOMS: atom_id res chain seq x y z
N MET A 1 2.11 42.65 -32.64
CA MET A 1 2.70 41.90 -31.50
C MET A 1 1.68 41.18 -30.62
N ARG A 2 0.56 41.82 -30.20
CA ARG A 2 -0.48 41.21 -29.34
C ARG A 2 -1.13 39.90 -29.88
N LYS A 3 -1.36 39.77 -31.19
CA LYS A 3 -1.95 38.55 -31.78
C LYS A 3 -1.03 37.32 -31.69
N LYS A 4 0.28 37.49 -31.94
CA LYS A 4 1.29 36.42 -31.81
C LYS A 4 1.41 35.97 -30.34
N ALA A 5 1.42 36.90 -29.39
CA ALA A 5 1.44 36.56 -27.97
C ALA A 5 0.20 35.74 -27.54
N LYS A 6 -1.01 36.13 -27.97
CA LYS A 6 -2.24 35.36 -27.72
C LYS A 6 -2.18 33.95 -28.32
N MET A 7 -1.62 33.81 -29.52
CA MET A 7 -1.45 32.51 -30.18
C MET A 7 -0.47 31.60 -29.44
N ILE A 8 0.67 32.15 -28.99
CA ILE A 8 1.66 31.38 -28.19
C ILE A 8 1.04 30.93 -26.86
N ILE A 9 0.29 31.80 -26.18
CA ILE A 9 -0.40 31.45 -24.94
C ILE A 9 -1.42 30.32 -25.18
N ALA A 10 -2.19 30.39 -26.26
CA ALA A 10 -3.16 29.33 -26.59
C ALA A 10 -2.47 27.98 -26.85
N ILE A 11 -1.33 27.97 -27.53
CA ILE A 11 -0.54 26.74 -27.77
C ILE A 11 -0.02 26.17 -26.46
N ILE A 12 0.54 27.00 -25.58
CA ILE A 12 1.05 26.57 -24.26
C ILE A 12 -0.09 25.98 -23.42
N LEU A 13 -1.25 26.64 -23.37
CA LEU A 13 -2.42 26.15 -22.63
C LEU A 13 -2.94 24.83 -23.21
N GLY A 14 -2.99 24.69 -24.54
CA GLY A 14 -3.37 23.44 -25.19
C GLY A 14 -2.41 22.30 -24.84
N PHE A 15 -1.11 22.56 -24.85
CA PHE A 15 -0.10 21.57 -24.48
C PHE A 15 -0.21 21.14 -23.01
N ILE A 16 -0.40 22.10 -22.09
CA ILE A 16 -0.62 21.81 -20.67
C ILE A 16 -1.89 20.97 -20.48
N ALA A 17 -2.98 21.30 -21.17
CA ALA A 17 -4.23 20.53 -21.08
C ALA A 17 -4.03 19.08 -21.53
N VAL A 18 -3.30 18.85 -22.62
CA VAL A 18 -2.95 17.50 -23.09
C VAL A 18 -2.12 16.73 -22.06
N LEU A 19 -1.11 17.36 -21.47
CA LEU A 19 -0.29 16.73 -20.42
C LEU A 19 -1.12 16.34 -19.18
N VAL A 20 -2.05 17.20 -18.77
CA VAL A 20 -2.96 16.91 -17.65
C VAL A 20 -3.87 15.74 -17.97
N ILE A 21 -4.44 15.68 -19.18
CA ILE A 21 -5.28 14.56 -19.63
C ILE A 21 -4.49 13.25 -19.57
N ILE A 22 -3.27 13.22 -20.09
CA ILE A 22 -2.41 12.03 -20.07
C ILE A 22 -2.12 11.58 -18.63
N ALA A 23 -1.78 12.52 -17.74
CA ALA A 23 -1.54 12.21 -16.33
C ALA A 23 -2.77 11.65 -15.63
N VAL A 24 -3.96 12.22 -15.87
CA VAL A 24 -5.23 11.73 -15.31
C VAL A 24 -5.55 10.33 -15.81
N LEU A 25 -5.43 10.07 -17.12
CA LEU A 25 -5.67 8.74 -17.68
C LEU A 25 -4.69 7.70 -17.13
N GLY A 26 -3.40 8.07 -17.00
CA GLY A 26 -2.38 7.22 -16.37
C GLY A 26 -2.72 6.87 -14.92
N TYR A 27 -3.19 7.86 -14.15
CA TYR A 27 -3.63 7.67 -12.77
C TYR A 27 -4.83 6.73 -12.67
N LEU A 28 -5.87 6.96 -13.48
CA LEU A 28 -7.07 6.12 -13.48
C LEU A 28 -6.74 4.67 -13.86
N ALA A 29 -5.91 4.46 -14.88
CA ALA A 29 -5.49 3.14 -15.30
C ALA A 29 -4.69 2.41 -14.21
N PHE A 30 -3.71 3.08 -13.59
CA PHE A 30 -2.88 2.48 -12.55
C PHE A 30 -3.68 2.18 -11.27
N ASN A 31 -4.49 3.14 -10.82
CA ASN A 31 -5.38 2.96 -9.68
C ASN A 31 -6.39 1.83 -9.91
N GLY A 32 -6.95 1.76 -11.13
CA GLY A 32 -7.85 0.68 -11.53
C GLY A 32 -7.19 -0.69 -11.49
N ARG A 33 -5.93 -0.81 -11.95
CA ARG A 33 -5.14 -2.05 -11.85
C ARG A 33 -4.95 -2.47 -10.39
N ILE A 34 -4.51 -1.56 -9.53
CA ILE A 34 -4.30 -1.86 -8.09
C ILE A 34 -5.61 -2.34 -7.45
N ASN A 35 -6.73 -1.68 -7.74
CA ASN A 35 -8.03 -2.08 -7.21
C ASN A 35 -8.47 -3.48 -7.68
N ARG A 36 -8.15 -3.86 -8.93
CA ARG A 36 -8.41 -5.23 -9.41
C ARG A 36 -7.55 -6.26 -8.68
N GLU A 37 -6.28 -5.94 -8.41
CA GLU A 37 -5.39 -6.81 -7.64
C GLU A 37 -5.90 -6.97 -6.20
N ILE A 38 -6.34 -5.89 -5.55
CA ILE A 38 -6.97 -5.93 -4.22
C ILE A 38 -8.23 -6.80 -4.24
N SER A 39 -9.12 -6.60 -5.23
CA SER A 39 -10.32 -7.41 -5.36
C SER A 39 -9.99 -8.89 -5.55
N ALA A 40 -9.00 -9.21 -6.37
CA ALA A 40 -8.56 -10.59 -6.60
C ALA A 40 -7.95 -11.21 -5.33
N LEU A 41 -7.18 -10.45 -4.55
CA LEU A 41 -6.64 -10.88 -3.26
C LEU A 41 -7.77 -11.21 -2.28
N LEU A 42 -8.76 -10.31 -2.15
CA LEU A 42 -9.87 -10.49 -1.21
C LEU A 42 -10.80 -11.63 -1.62
N SER A 43 -11.11 -11.77 -2.91
CA SER A 43 -11.95 -12.88 -3.40
C SER A 43 -11.21 -14.22 -3.43
N GLY A 44 -9.88 -14.21 -3.55
CA GLY A 44 -9.05 -15.40 -3.53
C GLY A 44 -8.70 -15.91 -2.12
N ALA A 45 -9.01 -15.13 -1.08
CA ALA A 45 -8.83 -15.54 0.31
C ALA A 45 -9.76 -16.72 0.61
N LYS A 46 -9.18 -17.82 1.10
CA LYS A 46 -9.95 -19.00 1.49
C LYS A 46 -10.76 -18.68 2.74
N SER A 47 -12.07 -18.69 2.60
CA SER A 47 -13.02 -18.74 3.71
C SER A 47 -13.15 -20.19 4.17
N GLY A 48 -12.41 -20.56 5.22
CA GLY A 48 -12.50 -21.88 5.86
C GLY A 48 -13.09 -21.78 7.26
N PRO A 49 -13.16 -22.87 8.03
CA PRO A 49 -13.46 -22.79 9.45
C PRO A 49 -12.49 -21.84 10.12
N ALA A 50 -13.02 -20.90 10.90
CA ALA A 50 -12.20 -19.92 11.60
C ALA A 50 -11.30 -20.66 12.61
N LEU A 51 -9.99 -20.69 12.34
CA LEU A 51 -9.01 -21.31 13.24
C LEU A 51 -8.90 -20.45 14.50
N VAL A 52 -9.13 -21.05 15.66
CA VAL A 52 -9.00 -20.37 16.96
C VAL A 52 -7.56 -20.53 17.45
N VAL A 53 -6.96 -19.43 17.89
CA VAL A 53 -5.60 -19.45 18.47
C VAL A 53 -5.64 -20.14 19.84
N THR A 54 -4.87 -21.23 20.00
CA THR A 54 -4.72 -21.95 21.27
C THR A 54 -3.36 -21.70 21.90
N GLU A 55 -3.21 -21.98 23.19
CA GLU A 55 -1.92 -21.88 23.88
C GLU A 55 -0.86 -22.81 23.28
N GLU A 56 -1.27 -23.98 22.80
CA GLU A 56 -0.39 -24.95 22.14
C GLU A 56 0.29 -24.34 20.91
N MET A 57 -0.44 -23.54 20.12
CA MET A 57 0.11 -22.89 18.93
C MET A 57 1.22 -21.90 19.26
N LEU A 58 1.27 -21.38 20.50
CA LEU A 58 2.30 -20.43 20.93
C LEU A 58 3.57 -21.16 21.41
N LYS A 59 3.48 -22.42 21.87
CA LYS A 59 4.61 -23.13 22.51
C LYS A 59 5.83 -23.25 21.60
N ASP A 60 5.63 -23.37 20.30
CA ASP A 60 6.70 -23.52 19.31
C ASP A 60 7.30 -22.18 18.84
N LEU A 61 6.75 -21.04 19.27
CA LEU A 61 7.23 -19.71 18.86
C LEU A 61 8.41 -19.24 19.74
N PRO A 62 9.28 -18.34 19.26
CA PRO A 62 10.32 -17.75 20.11
C PRO A 62 9.74 -17.02 21.33
N PRO A 63 10.42 -17.02 22.51
CA PRO A 63 9.89 -16.43 23.73
C PRO A 63 9.41 -14.96 23.63
N PRO A 64 10.06 -14.07 22.86
CA PRO A 64 9.54 -12.71 22.66
C PRO A 64 8.18 -12.68 21.95
N VAL A 65 7.98 -13.57 20.97
CA VAL A 65 6.73 -13.67 20.21
C VAL A 65 5.62 -14.24 21.09
N GLN A 66 5.92 -15.27 21.88
CA GLN A 66 4.97 -15.82 22.85
C GLN A 66 4.45 -14.74 23.80
N ARG A 67 5.37 -14.00 24.44
CA ARG A 67 5.02 -12.91 25.35
C ARG A 67 4.14 -11.86 24.69
N TYR A 68 4.47 -11.45 23.47
CA TYR A 68 3.69 -10.47 22.73
C TYR A 68 2.28 -10.98 22.38
N MET A 69 2.17 -12.22 21.90
CA MET A 69 0.89 -12.84 21.56
C MET A 69 0.00 -12.96 22.81
N THR A 70 0.54 -13.47 23.92
CA THR A 70 -0.20 -13.53 25.20
C THR A 70 -0.63 -12.14 25.67
N TYR A 71 0.27 -11.15 25.64
CA TYR A 71 -0.04 -9.77 26.03
C TYR A 71 -1.14 -9.14 25.14
N SER A 72 -1.11 -9.40 23.84
CA SER A 72 -2.11 -8.91 22.88
C SER A 72 -3.50 -9.55 23.02
N GLY A 73 -3.63 -10.63 23.80
CA GLY A 73 -4.91 -11.28 24.08
C GLY A 73 -5.47 -12.08 22.89
N VAL A 74 -4.61 -12.62 22.03
CA VAL A 74 -5.04 -13.39 20.84
C VAL A 74 -5.56 -14.79 21.16
N ILE A 75 -5.23 -15.36 22.33
CA ILE A 75 -5.68 -16.69 22.73
C ILE A 75 -7.22 -16.72 22.82
N GLY A 76 -7.83 -17.74 22.20
CA GLY A 76 -9.29 -17.86 22.09
C GLY A 76 -9.92 -16.97 21.02
N LYS A 77 -9.13 -16.19 20.26
CA LYS A 77 -9.61 -15.41 19.12
C LYS A 77 -9.45 -16.20 17.82
N THR A 78 -10.34 -15.93 16.87
CA THR A 78 -10.25 -16.49 15.52
C THR A 78 -9.21 -15.75 14.70
N ILE A 79 -8.42 -16.50 13.92
CA ILE A 79 -7.50 -15.92 12.95
C ILE A 79 -8.32 -15.36 11.79
N PRO A 80 -8.18 -14.05 11.45
CA PRO A 80 -8.92 -13.47 10.34
C PRO A 80 -8.41 -14.02 9.00
N HIS A 81 -9.32 -14.20 8.05
CA HIS A 81 -8.96 -14.59 6.67
C HIS A 81 -8.39 -13.42 5.87
N THR A 82 -8.90 -12.22 6.14
CA THR A 82 -8.46 -10.97 5.52
C THR A 82 -8.38 -9.87 6.56
N VAL A 83 -7.46 -8.92 6.34
CA VAL A 83 -7.30 -7.74 7.20
C VAL A 83 -7.16 -6.52 6.31
N ARG A 84 -7.83 -5.42 6.68
CA ARG A 84 -7.65 -4.12 6.05
C ARG A 84 -7.11 -3.14 7.09
N LEU A 85 -5.99 -2.49 6.77
CA LEU A 85 -5.41 -1.43 7.57
C LEU A 85 -5.52 -0.10 6.83
N ARG A 86 -5.80 0.97 7.58
CA ARG A 86 -5.65 2.34 7.10
C ARG A 86 -4.57 3.04 7.91
N GLN A 87 -3.57 3.55 7.21
CA GLN A 87 -2.43 4.26 7.80
C GLN A 87 -2.49 5.72 7.36
N VAL A 88 -2.38 6.64 8.32
CA VAL A 88 -2.29 8.08 8.06
C VAL A 88 -1.13 8.62 8.89
N GLY A 89 -0.18 9.28 8.24
CA GLY A 89 1.02 9.75 8.92
C GLY A 89 1.88 10.65 8.05
N ARG A 90 3.17 10.66 8.35
CA ARG A 90 4.18 11.41 7.59
C ARG A 90 5.35 10.49 7.26
N ILE A 91 5.93 10.69 6.08
CA ILE A 91 7.10 9.95 5.60
C ILE A 91 8.12 10.91 4.98
N ARG A 92 9.40 10.56 5.07
CA ARG A 92 10.50 11.23 4.36
C ARG A 92 11.38 10.16 3.72
N GLN A 93 12.00 10.48 2.59
CA GLN A 93 12.81 9.52 1.85
C GLN A 93 14.15 9.24 2.52
N ASP A 94 14.73 10.26 3.16
CA ASP A 94 15.95 10.18 3.93
C ASP A 94 15.92 11.21 5.08
N GLU A 95 16.97 11.25 5.89
CA GLU A 95 17.07 12.16 7.04
C GLU A 95 17.06 13.63 6.67
N LYS A 96 17.50 13.98 5.44
CA LYS A 96 17.64 15.35 4.94
C LYS A 96 16.38 15.84 4.23
N SER A 97 15.52 14.92 3.81
CA SER A 97 14.29 15.18 3.06
C SER A 97 13.17 15.76 3.92
N ALA A 98 12.33 16.59 3.31
CA ALA A 98 11.16 17.15 3.97
C ALA A 98 10.09 16.09 4.26
N TRP A 99 9.41 16.21 5.40
CA TRP A 99 8.29 15.34 5.77
C TRP A 99 7.07 15.57 4.88
N MET A 100 6.65 14.52 4.19
CA MET A 100 5.44 14.48 3.36
C MET A 100 4.30 13.77 4.07
N LYS A 101 3.05 14.15 3.78
CA LYS A 101 1.88 13.42 4.27
C LYS A 101 1.80 12.07 3.54
N LEU A 102 1.47 11.03 4.29
CA LEU A 102 1.22 9.69 3.79
C LEU A 102 -0.19 9.27 4.19
N GLU A 103 -0.97 8.79 3.22
CA GLU A 103 -2.18 8.01 3.47
C GLU A 103 -2.02 6.68 2.74
N ALA A 104 -2.18 5.57 3.43
CA ALA A 104 -2.06 4.26 2.82
C ALA A 104 -3.15 3.31 3.30
N GLU A 105 -3.51 2.37 2.43
CA GLU A 105 -4.42 1.28 2.70
C GLU A 105 -3.69 -0.02 2.44
N GLU A 106 -3.76 -0.94 3.39
CA GLU A 106 -3.10 -2.24 3.29
C GLU A 106 -4.12 -3.36 3.42
N TYR A 107 -4.00 -4.36 2.56
CA TYR A 107 -4.91 -5.48 2.47
C TYR A 107 -4.12 -6.76 2.59
N TYR A 108 -4.49 -7.60 3.55
CA TYR A 108 -3.87 -8.90 3.78
C TYR A 108 -4.85 -10.04 3.50
N SER A 109 -4.30 -11.16 3.05
CA SER A 109 -4.93 -12.47 3.10
C SER A 109 -4.01 -13.41 3.88
N THR A 110 -4.57 -14.20 4.80
CA THR A 110 -3.81 -15.19 5.59
C THR A 110 -3.71 -16.54 4.89
N SER A 111 -4.62 -16.85 3.96
CA SER A 111 -4.63 -18.10 3.20
C SER A 111 -5.22 -17.91 1.80
N PRO A 112 -4.41 -17.93 0.74
CA PRO A 112 -2.94 -17.94 0.76
C PRO A 112 -2.38 -16.64 1.35
N GLN A 113 -1.18 -16.69 1.95
CA GLN A 113 -0.51 -15.50 2.45
C GLN A 113 -0.24 -14.53 1.31
N ALA A 114 -0.80 -13.31 1.41
CA ALA A 114 -0.58 -12.23 0.47
C ALA A 114 -0.85 -10.89 1.13
N PHE A 115 -0.20 -9.83 0.65
CA PHE A 115 -0.58 -8.47 0.97
C PHE A 115 -0.49 -7.54 -0.22
N ILE A 116 -1.28 -6.48 -0.20
CA ILE A 116 -1.19 -5.33 -1.10
C ILE A 116 -1.26 -4.07 -0.25
N TRP A 117 -0.18 -3.29 -0.28
CA TRP A 117 -0.10 -1.96 0.29
C TRP A 117 -0.24 -0.92 -0.82
N LYS A 118 -1.20 -0.03 -0.63
CA LYS A 118 -1.54 1.05 -1.56
C LYS A 118 -1.31 2.38 -0.89
N ALA A 119 -0.34 3.14 -1.37
CA ALA A 119 0.05 4.40 -0.78
C ALA A 119 -0.28 5.60 -1.66
N PHE A 120 -0.82 6.62 -1.01
CA PHE A 120 -1.13 7.91 -1.58
C PHE A 120 -0.27 8.94 -0.88
N LEU A 121 0.61 9.60 -1.64
CA LEU A 121 1.35 10.76 -1.15
C LEU A 121 0.72 12.02 -1.76
N PRO A 122 -0.23 12.66 -1.07
CA PRO A 122 -0.78 13.92 -1.52
C PRO A 122 0.28 15.02 -1.41
N ALA A 123 0.55 15.73 -2.49
CA ALA A 123 1.24 17.01 -2.40
C ALA A 123 0.20 18.12 -2.39
N ARG A 124 0.00 18.71 -1.20
CA ARG A 124 -0.86 19.86 -0.83
C ARG A 124 -2.33 19.85 -1.32
N LYS A 125 -2.62 19.62 -2.61
CA LYS A 125 -3.95 19.54 -3.22
C LYS A 125 -4.14 18.43 -4.28
N PHE A 126 -3.09 17.75 -4.74
CA PHE A 126 -3.21 16.69 -5.75
C PHE A 126 -2.48 15.41 -5.32
N PRO A 127 -3.04 14.21 -5.55
CA PRO A 127 -2.35 12.94 -5.35
C PRO A 127 -1.29 12.79 -6.43
N LEU A 128 -0.13 13.38 -6.18
CA LEU A 128 0.98 13.42 -7.12
C LEU A 128 1.71 12.08 -7.21
N THR A 129 1.56 11.19 -6.24
CA THR A 129 2.25 9.89 -6.26
C THR A 129 1.31 8.79 -5.78
N LEU A 130 1.24 7.70 -6.55
CA LEU A 130 0.56 6.48 -6.19
C LEU A 130 1.61 5.37 -6.08
N GLY A 131 1.67 4.74 -4.92
CA GLY A 131 2.53 3.60 -4.62
C GLY A 131 1.72 2.32 -4.48
N ARG A 132 2.29 1.23 -4.96
CA ARG A 132 1.80 -0.12 -4.73
C ARG A 132 2.98 -1.00 -4.34
N ASP A 133 2.91 -1.60 -3.18
CA ASP A 133 3.78 -2.69 -2.77
C ASP A 133 2.93 -3.93 -2.54
N ALA A 134 3.40 -5.09 -2.97
CA ALA A 134 2.60 -6.31 -2.87
C ALA A 134 3.47 -7.54 -2.75
N TYR A 135 2.97 -8.48 -1.97
CA TYR A 135 3.48 -9.84 -1.91
C TYR A 135 2.36 -10.79 -2.28
N ILE A 136 2.48 -11.46 -3.42
CA ILE A 136 1.45 -12.35 -3.97
C ILE A 136 2.13 -13.63 -4.44
N LYS A 137 1.67 -14.79 -3.96
CA LYS A 137 2.18 -16.11 -4.36
C LYS A 137 3.71 -16.25 -4.20
N GLY A 138 4.27 -15.68 -3.13
CA GLY A 138 5.71 -15.75 -2.86
C GLY A 138 6.55 -14.70 -3.58
N GLN A 139 5.93 -13.78 -4.33
CA GLN A 139 6.63 -12.74 -5.09
C GLN A 139 6.32 -11.35 -4.55
N GLY A 140 7.36 -10.65 -4.10
CA GLY A 140 7.37 -9.25 -3.71
C GLY A 140 7.52 -8.33 -4.92
N SER A 141 6.75 -7.26 -4.95
CA SER A 141 6.77 -6.31 -6.08
C SER A 141 6.31 -4.92 -5.65
N MET A 142 7.25 -3.97 -5.71
CA MET A 142 7.04 -2.58 -5.34
C MET A 142 7.13 -1.68 -6.56
N LEU A 143 6.12 -0.84 -6.73
CA LEU A 143 6.02 0.13 -7.80
C LEU A 143 5.42 1.44 -7.28
N ILE A 144 6.26 2.47 -7.20
CA ILE A 144 5.85 3.83 -6.82
C ILE A 144 6.01 4.72 -8.05
N LYS A 145 4.90 5.33 -8.49
CA LYS A 145 4.89 6.21 -9.65
C LYS A 145 4.51 7.63 -9.26
N MET A 146 5.35 8.59 -9.65
CA MET A 146 5.02 10.02 -9.65
C MET A 146 4.18 10.35 -10.89
N LEU A 147 3.12 11.12 -10.69
CA LEU A 147 2.06 11.43 -11.65
C LEU A 147 1.47 10.18 -12.33
N SER A 148 1.62 9.01 -11.70
CA SER A 148 1.30 7.69 -12.28
C SER A 148 1.99 7.36 -13.62
N LEU A 149 2.98 8.16 -14.02
CA LEU A 149 3.68 8.04 -15.30
C LEU A 149 5.16 7.72 -15.10
N ILE A 150 5.82 8.37 -14.15
CA ILE A 150 7.26 8.26 -13.95
C ILE A 150 7.52 7.31 -12.77
N PRO A 151 8.15 6.14 -13.00
CA PRO A 151 8.52 5.25 -11.91
C PRO A 151 9.61 5.91 -11.07
N MET A 152 9.32 6.14 -9.80
CA MET A 152 10.29 6.61 -8.80
C MET A 152 10.97 5.42 -8.11
N VAL A 153 10.19 4.36 -7.88
CA VAL A 153 10.66 3.08 -7.36
C VAL A 153 10.03 1.99 -8.21
N ASN A 154 10.85 1.09 -8.73
CA ASN A 154 10.42 -0.12 -9.43
C ASN A 154 11.35 -1.24 -8.99
N ALA A 155 10.91 -2.02 -8.02
CA ALA A 155 11.70 -3.07 -7.41
C ALA A 155 10.92 -4.40 -7.48
N ALA A 156 11.57 -5.42 -8.04
CA ALA A 156 11.12 -6.81 -8.09
C ALA A 156 12.36 -7.70 -8.13
N GLY A 157 12.26 -8.92 -7.61
CA GLY A 157 13.36 -9.90 -7.58
C GLY A 157 13.53 -10.55 -6.22
N SER A 158 14.44 -11.53 -6.14
CA SER A 158 14.61 -12.41 -4.97
C SER A 158 14.90 -11.67 -3.66
N GLU A 159 15.56 -10.52 -3.71
CA GLU A 159 15.85 -9.67 -2.55
C GLU A 159 14.57 -8.98 -2.03
N VAL A 160 13.69 -8.57 -2.95
CA VAL A 160 12.36 -8.00 -2.63
C VAL A 160 11.43 -9.10 -2.15
N ASP A 161 11.52 -10.31 -2.71
CA ASP A 161 10.75 -11.47 -2.26
C ASP A 161 11.11 -11.83 -0.80
N GLN A 162 12.41 -11.84 -0.47
CA GLN A 162 12.86 -12.05 0.91
C GLN A 162 12.40 -10.91 1.81
N GLY A 163 12.66 -9.65 1.46
CA GLY A 163 12.23 -8.49 2.25
C GLY A 163 10.71 -8.43 2.48
N ALA A 164 9.91 -8.77 1.47
CA ALA A 164 8.45 -8.83 1.56
C ALA A 164 7.95 -10.06 2.33
N SER A 165 8.65 -11.19 2.28
CA SER A 165 8.33 -12.36 3.11
C SER A 165 8.58 -12.10 4.61
N PHE A 166 9.56 -11.24 4.93
CA PHE A 166 9.89 -10.83 6.30
C PHE A 166 9.19 -9.53 6.74
N ALA A 167 8.40 -8.90 5.86
CA ALA A 167 8.00 -7.49 5.89
C ALA A 167 7.98 -6.87 7.30
N GLU A 168 9.11 -6.27 7.66
CA GLU A 168 9.21 -5.30 8.73
C GLU A 168 8.45 -4.06 8.24
N PRO A 169 7.35 -3.64 8.91
CA PRO A 169 6.67 -2.43 8.51
C PRO A 169 7.67 -1.29 8.63
N ALA A 170 7.90 -0.57 7.52
CA ALA A 170 8.70 0.66 7.52
C ALA A 170 8.25 1.48 8.73
N ARG A 171 9.19 1.84 9.62
CA ARG A 171 8.92 2.61 10.85
C ARG A 171 8.26 3.95 10.50
N ALA A 172 6.96 3.92 10.29
CA ALA A 172 6.09 5.08 10.32
C ALA A 172 5.83 5.33 11.80
N ASN A 173 6.16 6.53 12.27
CA ASN A 173 5.76 6.99 13.59
C ASN A 173 4.22 7.10 13.58
N SER A 174 3.54 6.02 13.97
CA SER A 174 2.11 5.82 13.78
C SER A 174 1.36 6.11 15.07
N ASP A 175 1.05 7.38 15.31
CA ASP A 175 0.20 7.77 16.44
C ASP A 175 -1.26 7.31 16.27
N ARG A 176 -1.65 6.77 15.10
CA ARG A 176 -3.00 6.22 14.85
C ARG A 176 -2.99 5.08 13.82
N VAL A 177 -2.73 3.86 14.27
CA VAL A 177 -3.15 2.64 13.55
C VAL A 177 -4.60 2.36 13.94
N VAL A 178 -5.54 2.57 13.04
CA VAL A 178 -6.95 2.25 13.29
C VAL A 178 -7.27 0.91 12.65
N LEU A 179 -7.37 -0.13 13.47
CA LEU A 179 -7.78 -1.47 13.09
C LEU A 179 -9.32 -1.49 12.97
N TRP A 180 -9.85 -1.46 11.75
CA TRP A 180 -11.26 -1.78 11.52
C TRP A 180 -11.36 -3.19 10.95
N GLY A 181 -11.78 -4.13 11.80
CA GLY A 181 -12.25 -5.45 11.38
C GLY A 181 -13.77 -5.48 11.43
N THR A 182 -14.42 -5.46 10.27
CA THR A 182 -15.83 -5.84 10.14
C THR A 182 -15.93 -6.81 8.97
N SER A 183 -16.03 -8.10 9.28
CA SER A 183 -16.62 -9.05 8.34
C SER A 183 -18.15 -8.93 8.39
N PRO A 184 -18.86 -9.07 7.26
CA PRO A 184 -20.31 -9.32 7.28
C PRO A 184 -20.63 -10.68 7.92
#